data_AF-A0A7W5DWG3-F1
#
_entry.id   AF-A0A7W5DWG3-F1
#
_cell.length_a   1.000
_cell.length_b   1.000
_cell.length_c   1.000
_cell.angle_alpha   90.00
_cell.angle_beta   90.00
_cell.angle_gamma   90.00
#
_symmetry.space_group_name_H-M   'P 1'
#
loop_
_entity.id
_entity.type
_entity.pdbx_description
1 polymer ?
#
loop_
_entity_poly.entity_id
_entity_poly.type
_entity_poly.pdbx_seq_one_letter_code
_entity_poly.pdbx_strand_id
1 'polypeptide(L)'
;MSTGTIFYVGTEAEVGHHADPLTRRLTVRIAEPETVVRDAVAGDVALFYSEHFERFRNAIRSLQQRRVATLYAIDGILEWRNAWDNRDDEPACPWTMRPVLCDKVACIGASQARTLRQWGNTDKVEVVGIPRFDHLVRASITSSESDKPFRLLVMTAKWPGFTEHQRRLITQSLIDLKDWVSNHKTVCGRPVELIWRLTGGLDRVVGIKNELRDTNGEDLASALRRADATITTPSTTQLESMLLGKPTAILDYTNSPLYVDAAWRVTAVSQLEATMEQLCEPPAERMHYQDCVFADALQCEENATNRLTRLIESLREIAAVGAAQNRPLVFPRNLLSTPHGSETGHTGPKLDAAEIFRERAECQLDDLARLRVELADAKRDVKLLRATVGQLNAELGQAHAIFDTIHQHPIAGPVVRTRERILAWTGKVKSTKGESNQAQ
;
A
#
# COMPACT_ATOMS: atom_id res chain seq x y z
N MET A 1 36.84 -26.82 -6.22
CA MET A 1 37.21 -25.42 -6.48
C MET A 1 36.86 -24.64 -5.23
N SER A 2 37.73 -23.73 -4.77
CA SER A 2 37.40 -22.88 -3.61
C SER A 2 36.16 -22.07 -3.94
N THR A 3 35.10 -22.17 -3.14
CA THR A 3 33.95 -21.28 -3.29
C THR A 3 34.39 -19.87 -2.93
N GLY A 4 34.14 -18.89 -3.81
CA GLY A 4 34.47 -17.49 -3.57
C GLY A 4 33.88 -16.97 -2.26
N THR A 5 34.54 -15.98 -1.68
CA THR A 5 34.15 -15.31 -0.45
C THR A 5 32.91 -14.44 -0.69
N ILE A 6 32.00 -14.41 0.30
CA ILE A 6 30.83 -13.54 0.29
C ILE A 6 31.07 -12.42 1.28
N PHE A 7 31.12 -11.19 0.80
CA PHE A 7 31.28 -9.99 1.62
C PHE A 7 29.94 -9.30 1.79
N TYR A 8 29.63 -8.86 3.01
CA TYR A 8 28.58 -7.88 3.26
C TYR A 8 29.25 -6.56 3.60
N VAL A 9 29.11 -5.58 2.71
CA VAL A 9 29.92 -4.36 2.72
C VAL A 9 29.31 -3.32 3.65
N GLY A 10 30.02 -3.02 4.73
CA GLY A 10 29.61 -2.08 5.78
C GLY A 10 30.26 -2.42 7.13
N THR A 11 29.96 -1.61 8.14
CA THR A 11 30.34 -1.91 9.52
C THR A 11 29.31 -2.82 10.19
N GLU A 12 29.69 -3.55 11.24
CA GLU A 12 28.77 -4.40 12.02
C GLU A 12 27.53 -3.63 12.50
N ALA A 13 27.71 -2.39 12.95
CA ALA A 13 26.62 -1.53 13.40
C ALA A 13 25.64 -1.14 12.27
N GLU A 14 26.13 -1.04 11.03
CA GLU A 14 25.30 -0.69 9.88
C GLU A 14 24.56 -1.89 9.33
N VAL A 15 25.24 -3.04 9.23
CA VAL A 15 24.73 -4.18 8.46
C VAL A 15 24.43 -5.44 9.26
N GLY A 16 24.83 -5.53 10.53
CA GLY A 16 24.67 -6.75 11.34
C GLY A 16 23.23 -7.28 11.29
N HIS A 17 22.26 -6.42 11.60
CA HIS A 17 20.84 -6.79 11.55
C HIS A 17 20.31 -7.17 10.15
N HIS A 18 20.93 -6.68 9.07
CA HIS A 18 20.58 -7.09 7.70
C HIS A 18 21.27 -8.39 7.27
N ALA A 19 22.49 -8.64 7.79
CA ALA A 19 23.31 -9.79 7.48
C ALA A 19 22.93 -11.02 8.33
N ASP A 20 22.37 -10.82 9.52
CA ASP A 20 21.99 -11.87 10.47
C ASP A 20 21.17 -13.02 9.88
N PRO A 21 20.15 -12.79 9.02
CA PRO A 21 19.44 -13.90 8.39
C PRO A 21 20.35 -14.74 7.47
N LEU A 22 21.33 -14.10 6.81
CA LEU A 22 22.23 -14.73 5.85
C LEU A 22 23.39 -15.46 6.54
N THR A 23 23.96 -14.91 7.61
CA THR A 23 25.11 -15.50 8.34
C THR A 23 24.78 -16.88 8.91
N ARG A 24 23.50 -17.17 9.13
CA ARG A 24 22.99 -18.49 9.54
C ARG A 24 23.01 -19.55 8.44
N ARG A 25 23.15 -19.14 7.17
CA ARG A 25 23.08 -20.04 6.00
C ARG A 25 24.33 -20.00 5.13
N LEU A 26 25.05 -18.89 5.14
CA LEU A 26 26.22 -18.63 4.32
C LEU A 26 27.35 -18.13 5.21
N THR A 27 28.58 -18.47 4.83
CA THR A 27 29.78 -17.88 5.43
C THR A 27 29.96 -16.46 4.88
N VAL A 28 29.32 -15.49 5.54
CA VAL A 28 29.37 -14.07 5.18
C VAL A 28 30.43 -13.36 6.01
N ARG A 29 31.32 -12.62 5.35
CA ARG A 29 32.29 -11.73 6.00
C ARG A 29 31.79 -10.29 5.95
N ILE A 30 31.44 -9.72 7.09
CA ILE A 30 31.15 -8.29 7.19
C ILE A 30 32.48 -7.53 7.17
N ALA A 31 32.60 -6.54 6.28
CA ALA A 31 33.81 -5.74 6.17
C ALA A 31 33.52 -4.38 5.54
N GLU A 32 34.31 -3.37 5.94
CA GLU A 32 34.24 -2.03 5.38
C GLU A 32 34.61 -2.00 3.89
N PRO A 33 34.08 -1.03 3.11
CA PRO A 33 34.30 -0.94 1.67
C PRO A 33 35.78 -1.04 1.26
N GLU A 34 36.67 -0.35 1.94
CA GLU A 34 38.10 -0.28 1.65
C GLU A 34 38.78 -1.63 1.87
N THR A 35 38.36 -2.37 2.91
CA THR A 35 38.85 -3.72 3.19
C THR A 35 38.38 -4.70 2.12
N VAL A 36 37.12 -4.62 1.69
CA VAL A 36 36.58 -5.48 0.62
C VAL A 36 37.30 -5.18 -0.71
N VAL A 37 37.50 -3.91 -1.04
CA VAL A 37 38.23 -3.47 -2.24
C VAL A 37 39.69 -3.90 -2.23
N ARG A 38 40.31 -4.16 -1.09
CA ARG A 38 41.66 -4.74 -1.01
C ARG A 38 41.61 -6.27 -1.15
N ASP A 39 40.77 -6.91 -0.35
CA ASP A 39 40.83 -8.35 -0.09
C ASP A 39 40.08 -9.19 -1.13
N ALA A 40 38.97 -8.69 -1.70
CA ALA A 40 38.12 -9.48 -2.61
C ALA A 40 38.87 -9.83 -3.92
N VAL A 41 38.57 -10.96 -4.53
CA VAL A 41 39.19 -11.40 -5.79
C VAL A 41 38.12 -11.85 -6.79
N ALA A 42 38.51 -12.02 -8.05
CA ALA A 42 37.61 -12.53 -9.07
C ALA A 42 37.00 -13.88 -8.63
N GLY A 43 35.67 -13.99 -8.69
CA GLY A 43 34.92 -15.13 -8.16
C GLY A 43 34.21 -14.87 -6.83
N ASP A 44 34.55 -13.79 -6.13
CA ASP A 44 33.85 -13.35 -4.91
C ASP A 44 32.55 -12.59 -5.23
N VAL A 45 31.70 -12.43 -4.21
CA VAL A 45 30.47 -11.65 -4.26
C VAL A 45 30.48 -10.59 -3.14
N ALA A 46 30.13 -9.36 -3.46
CA ALA A 46 29.99 -8.25 -2.52
C ALA A 46 28.55 -7.74 -2.47
N LEU A 47 27.95 -7.79 -1.30
CA LEU A 47 26.59 -7.32 -1.01
C LEU A 47 26.63 -5.92 -0.39
N PHE A 48 25.84 -5.01 -0.94
CA PHE A 48 25.69 -3.65 -0.46
C PHE A 48 24.27 -3.44 0.06
N TYR A 49 24.11 -2.74 1.19
CA TYR A 49 22.81 -2.28 1.70
C TYR A 49 22.49 -0.84 1.26
N SER A 50 23.47 -0.12 0.71
CA SER A 50 23.30 1.27 0.28
C SER A 50 24.22 1.60 -0.88
N GLU A 51 23.66 2.29 -1.88
CA GLU A 51 24.42 2.97 -2.94
C GLU A 51 24.39 4.50 -2.78
N HIS A 52 23.82 5.01 -1.70
CA HIS A 52 23.66 6.44 -1.47
C HIS A 52 25.01 7.11 -1.19
N PHE A 53 25.90 6.47 -0.46
CA PHE A 53 27.14 7.10 -0.03
C PHE A 53 28.28 6.84 -1.02
N GLU A 54 29.11 7.85 -1.26
CA GLU A 54 30.21 7.80 -2.23
C GLU A 54 31.19 6.64 -1.98
N ARG A 55 31.50 6.33 -0.71
CA ARG A 55 32.37 5.20 -0.35
C ARG A 55 31.88 3.85 -0.91
N PHE A 56 30.57 3.61 -0.88
CA PHE A 56 29.99 2.37 -1.42
C PHE A 56 30.04 2.38 -2.95
N ARG A 57 29.72 3.52 -3.57
CA ARG A 57 29.75 3.68 -5.04
C ARG A 57 31.17 3.48 -5.60
N ASN A 58 32.18 4.04 -4.93
CA ASN A 58 33.59 3.88 -5.32
C ASN A 58 34.06 2.43 -5.14
N ALA A 59 33.62 1.77 -4.08
CA ALA A 59 33.90 0.35 -3.88
C ALA A 59 33.26 -0.53 -4.97
N ILE A 60 31.99 -0.30 -5.32
CA ILE A 60 31.30 -1.05 -6.40
C ILE A 60 32.10 -0.98 -7.70
N ARG A 61 32.49 0.23 -8.14
CA ARG A 61 33.26 0.42 -9.38
C ARG A 61 34.61 -0.31 -9.33
N SER A 62 35.32 -0.22 -8.21
CA SER A 62 36.62 -0.87 -8.02
C SER A 62 36.50 -2.39 -8.03
N LEU A 63 35.44 -2.93 -7.40
CA LEU A 63 35.16 -4.36 -7.35
C LEU A 63 34.76 -4.92 -8.73
N GLN A 64 33.94 -4.18 -9.50
CA GLN A 64 33.59 -4.56 -10.87
C GLN A 64 34.82 -4.61 -11.79
N GLN A 65 35.76 -3.66 -11.66
CA GLN A 65 37.04 -3.71 -12.39
C GLN A 65 37.88 -4.96 -12.05
N ARG A 66 37.73 -5.48 -10.82
CA ARG A 66 38.38 -6.72 -10.34
C ARG A 66 37.54 -7.97 -10.59
N ARG A 67 36.42 -7.85 -11.31
CA ARG A 67 35.49 -8.96 -11.63
C ARG A 67 34.93 -9.66 -10.38
N VAL A 68 34.67 -8.88 -9.34
CA VAL A 68 33.87 -9.29 -8.19
C VAL A 68 32.41 -9.00 -8.52
N ALA A 69 31.52 -9.97 -8.29
CA ALA A 69 30.09 -9.76 -8.50
C ALA A 69 29.53 -8.83 -7.42
N THR A 70 28.71 -7.87 -7.81
CA THR A 70 28.13 -6.87 -6.90
C THR A 70 26.61 -6.97 -6.86
N LEU A 71 26.05 -7.03 -5.65
CA LEU A 71 24.61 -7.11 -5.41
C LEU A 71 24.18 -5.96 -4.49
N TYR A 72 23.23 -5.15 -4.93
CA TYR A 72 22.54 -4.21 -4.05
C TYR A 72 21.32 -4.90 -3.42
N ALA A 73 21.35 -5.20 -2.12
CA ALA A 73 20.21 -5.67 -1.37
C ALA A 73 19.43 -4.49 -0.76
N ILE A 74 18.29 -4.15 -1.37
CA ILE A 74 17.39 -3.12 -0.84
C ILE A 74 16.55 -3.73 0.27
N ASP A 75 16.57 -3.11 1.46
CA ASP A 75 15.90 -3.58 2.66
C ASP A 75 14.70 -2.70 3.08
N GLY A 76 14.38 -1.69 2.25
CA GLY A 76 13.29 -0.75 2.49
C GLY A 76 12.55 -0.31 1.24
N ILE A 77 11.48 0.45 1.44
CA ILE A 77 10.64 0.96 0.35
C ILE A 77 11.39 2.00 -0.48
N LEU A 78 11.01 2.15 -1.75
CA LEU A 78 11.34 3.38 -2.49
C LEU A 78 10.44 4.50 -2.01
N GLU A 79 11.03 5.66 -1.78
CA GLU A 79 10.32 6.83 -1.28
C GLU A 79 10.59 7.99 -2.25
N TRP A 80 9.52 8.68 -2.66
CA TRP A 80 9.59 9.70 -3.71
C TRP A 80 10.51 10.85 -3.33
N ARG A 81 10.37 11.41 -2.14
CA ARG A 81 11.13 12.58 -1.70
C ARG A 81 12.61 12.23 -1.55
N ASN A 82 12.94 11.01 -1.11
CA ASN A 82 14.32 10.51 -1.10
C ASN A 82 14.92 10.42 -2.51
N ALA A 83 14.10 10.10 -3.51
CA ALA A 83 14.54 9.96 -4.90
C ALA A 83 14.60 11.31 -5.66
N TRP A 84 13.69 12.24 -5.40
CA TRP A 84 13.49 13.43 -6.24
C TRP A 84 13.72 14.76 -5.53
N ASP A 85 13.55 14.79 -4.21
CA ASP A 85 13.58 16.03 -3.42
C ASP A 85 14.79 16.08 -2.47
N ASN A 86 15.71 15.14 -2.59
CA ASN A 86 16.94 15.13 -1.82
C ASN A 86 17.83 16.29 -2.26
N ARG A 87 18.50 16.95 -1.31
CA ARG A 87 19.24 18.18 -1.59
C ARG A 87 20.61 17.85 -2.20
N ASP A 88 21.13 18.77 -3.03
CA ASP A 88 22.45 18.59 -3.66
C ASP A 88 23.61 18.58 -2.65
N ASP A 89 23.42 19.17 -1.48
CA ASP A 89 24.39 19.23 -0.38
C ASP A 89 24.30 18.03 0.59
N GLU A 90 23.39 17.09 0.35
CA GLU A 90 23.27 15.89 1.18
C GLU A 90 24.37 14.88 0.83
N PRO A 91 24.98 14.19 1.83
CA PRO A 91 25.99 13.16 1.58
C PRO A 91 25.49 11.97 0.76
N ALA A 92 24.17 11.82 0.65
CA ALA A 92 23.52 10.79 -0.14
C ALA A 92 23.37 11.24 -1.60
N CYS A 93 23.92 10.45 -2.54
CA CYS A 93 23.80 10.67 -3.96
C CYS A 93 22.31 10.76 -4.38
N PRO A 94 21.87 11.86 -5.00
CA PRO A 94 20.48 12.04 -5.40
C PRO A 94 20.09 11.03 -6.49
N TRP A 95 21.02 10.65 -7.37
CA TRP A 95 20.80 9.74 -8.50
C TRP A 95 20.84 8.24 -8.15
N THR A 96 20.83 7.90 -6.87
CA THR A 96 20.87 6.50 -6.42
C THR A 96 19.73 5.70 -7.06
N MET A 97 20.03 4.46 -7.50
CA MET A 97 19.12 3.54 -8.19
C MET A 97 18.65 3.94 -9.60
N ARG A 98 19.17 5.02 -10.19
CA ARG A 98 18.74 5.54 -11.51
C ARG A 98 19.89 5.66 -12.54
N PRO A 99 20.45 4.55 -13.03
CA PRO A 99 20.27 3.16 -12.59
C PRO A 99 21.18 2.81 -11.38
N VAL A 100 21.00 1.62 -10.80
CA VAL A 100 21.92 1.07 -9.79
C VAL A 100 23.29 0.79 -10.41
N LEU A 101 24.35 0.96 -9.62
CA LEU A 101 25.73 0.66 -10.04
C LEU A 101 26.03 -0.83 -9.99
N CYS A 102 25.51 -1.55 -8.98
CA CYS A 102 25.70 -2.99 -8.84
C CYS A 102 25.27 -3.77 -10.08
N ASP A 103 25.82 -4.98 -10.22
CA ASP A 103 25.49 -5.89 -11.33
C ASP A 103 24.04 -6.37 -11.24
N LYS A 104 23.57 -6.60 -10.00
CA LYS A 104 22.19 -6.98 -9.67
C LYS A 104 21.65 -6.15 -8.50
N VAL A 105 20.33 -6.08 -8.40
CA VAL A 105 19.59 -5.50 -7.27
C VAL A 105 18.53 -6.48 -6.79
N ALA A 106 18.57 -6.82 -5.50
CA ALA A 106 17.53 -7.56 -4.81
C ALA A 106 16.52 -6.55 -4.24
N CYS A 107 15.31 -6.55 -4.79
CA CYS A 107 14.23 -5.65 -4.37
C CYS A 107 13.15 -6.40 -3.58
N ILE A 108 12.36 -5.66 -2.81
CA ILE A 108 11.47 -6.24 -1.80
C ILE A 108 10.15 -6.78 -2.37
N GLY A 109 9.70 -6.28 -3.53
CA GLY A 109 8.43 -6.68 -4.13
C GLY A 109 8.29 -6.28 -5.58
N ALA A 110 7.15 -6.65 -6.18
CA ALA A 110 6.88 -6.45 -7.60
C ALA A 110 6.68 -4.96 -7.96
N SER A 111 6.03 -4.17 -7.08
CA SER A 111 5.88 -2.72 -7.26
C SER A 111 7.22 -1.99 -7.35
N GLN A 112 8.14 -2.34 -6.43
CA GLN A 112 9.50 -1.83 -6.42
C GLN A 112 10.26 -2.25 -7.67
N ALA A 113 10.11 -3.50 -8.09
CA ALA A 113 10.75 -4.01 -9.31
C ALA A 113 10.32 -3.23 -10.55
N ARG A 114 9.01 -2.97 -10.73
CA ARG A 114 8.51 -2.19 -11.87
C ARG A 114 9.14 -0.79 -11.91
N THR A 115 9.17 -0.12 -10.76
CA THR A 115 9.77 1.22 -10.64
C THR A 115 11.26 1.21 -10.98
N LEU A 116 12.04 0.28 -10.40
CA LEU A 116 13.48 0.16 -10.68
C LEU A 116 13.75 -0.15 -12.16
N ARG A 117 12.95 -1.01 -12.80
CA ARG A 117 13.08 -1.30 -14.23
C ARG A 117 12.83 -0.06 -15.09
N GLN A 118 11.79 0.72 -14.77
CA GLN A 118 11.52 2.00 -15.42
C GLN A 118 12.66 3.02 -15.23
N TRP A 119 13.40 2.93 -14.12
CA TRP A 119 14.60 3.71 -13.84
C TRP A 119 15.87 3.20 -14.53
N GLY A 120 15.76 2.27 -15.48
CA GLY A 120 16.87 1.77 -16.28
C GLY A 120 17.52 0.48 -15.77
N ASN A 121 16.88 -0.23 -14.82
CA ASN A 121 17.43 -1.46 -14.22
C ASN A 121 16.81 -2.75 -14.79
N THR A 122 16.31 -2.72 -16.03
CA THR A 122 15.53 -3.82 -16.65
C THR A 122 16.15 -5.21 -16.48
N ASP A 123 17.47 -5.33 -16.61
CA ASP A 123 18.20 -6.60 -16.56
C ASP A 123 18.87 -6.89 -15.21
N LYS A 124 18.69 -6.00 -14.24
CA LYS A 124 19.37 -6.07 -12.94
C LYS A 124 18.46 -6.52 -11.80
N VAL A 125 17.16 -6.43 -11.96
CA VAL A 125 16.18 -6.51 -10.87
C VAL A 125 15.73 -7.93 -10.57
N GLU A 126 15.95 -8.35 -9.33
CA GLU A 126 15.53 -9.64 -8.78
C GLU A 126 14.59 -9.38 -7.58
N VAL A 127 13.36 -9.90 -7.65
CA VAL A 127 12.39 -9.78 -6.54
C VAL A 127 12.72 -10.85 -5.50
N VAL A 128 13.02 -10.43 -4.27
CA VAL A 128 13.50 -11.30 -3.18
C VAL A 128 12.59 -11.27 -1.96
N GLY A 129 12.07 -10.11 -1.58
CA GLY A 129 11.43 -9.91 -0.27
C GLY A 129 12.39 -9.26 0.74
N ILE A 130 12.01 -9.26 2.02
CA ILE A 130 12.83 -8.71 3.11
C ILE A 130 13.22 -9.86 4.06
N PRO A 131 14.49 -10.31 4.07
CA PRO A 131 14.94 -11.42 4.94
C PRO A 131 14.60 -11.23 6.41
N ARG A 132 14.71 -10.01 6.94
CA ARG A 132 14.35 -9.71 8.33
C ARG A 132 12.85 -9.86 8.62
N PHE A 133 11.97 -9.97 7.63
CA PHE A 133 10.54 -10.21 7.86
C PHE A 133 10.17 -11.70 7.98
N ASP A 134 11.09 -12.61 7.65
CA ASP A 134 10.80 -14.05 7.65
C ASP A 134 10.32 -14.60 9.01
N HIS A 135 10.69 -13.94 10.10
CA HIS A 135 10.24 -14.30 11.45
C HIS A 135 8.85 -13.75 11.80
N LEU A 136 8.43 -12.65 11.15
CA LEU A 136 7.14 -12.00 11.38
C LEU A 136 5.98 -12.78 10.75
N VAL A 137 6.21 -13.42 9.60
CA VAL A 137 5.21 -14.26 8.89
C VAL A 137 4.65 -15.38 9.79
N ARG A 138 5.39 -15.78 10.84
CA ARG A 138 4.99 -16.85 11.77
C ARG A 138 4.22 -16.36 13.00
N ALA A 139 4.09 -15.05 13.20
CA ALA A 139 3.41 -14.51 14.37
C ALA A 139 1.90 -14.49 14.14
N SER A 140 1.16 -15.26 14.95
CA SER A 140 -0.31 -15.24 14.94
C SER A 140 -0.83 -13.86 15.36
N ILE A 141 -1.79 -13.33 14.59
CA ILE A 141 -2.53 -12.13 14.96
C ILE A 141 -3.40 -12.48 16.18
N THR A 142 -3.16 -11.83 17.32
CA THR A 142 -4.12 -11.85 18.43
C THR A 142 -5.33 -11.01 18.04
N SER A 143 -6.51 -11.62 18.05
CA SER A 143 -7.79 -10.92 17.85
C SER A 143 -7.95 -9.81 18.89
N SER A 144 -8.32 -8.60 18.46
CA SER A 144 -8.61 -7.51 19.40
C SER A 144 -9.88 -7.84 20.19
N GLU A 145 -9.83 -7.79 21.51
CA GLU A 145 -11.03 -7.87 22.35
C GLU A 145 -11.73 -6.50 22.39
N SER A 146 -13.05 -6.46 22.20
CA SER A 146 -13.87 -5.24 22.14
C SER A 146 -13.78 -4.37 23.38
N ASP A 147 -13.49 -4.97 24.54
CA ASP A 147 -13.53 -4.31 25.84
C ASP A 147 -12.23 -3.57 26.19
N LYS A 148 -11.20 -3.66 25.33
CA LYS A 148 -9.89 -3.02 25.52
C LYS A 148 -9.82 -1.67 24.81
N PRO A 149 -9.01 -0.71 25.30
CA PRO A 149 -8.77 0.55 24.60
C PRO A 149 -8.26 0.29 23.17
N PHE A 150 -8.64 1.15 22.24
CA PHE A 150 -8.14 1.13 20.87
C PHE A 150 -6.72 1.68 20.83
N ARG A 151 -5.75 0.79 20.62
CA ARG A 151 -4.32 1.15 20.64
C ARG A 151 -3.82 1.48 19.25
N LEU A 152 -3.51 2.74 19.02
CA LEU A 152 -2.97 3.22 17.77
C LEU A 152 -1.45 3.42 17.88
N LEU A 153 -0.69 2.71 17.06
CA LEU A 153 0.74 2.90 16.91
C LEU A 153 1.03 4.02 15.91
N VAL A 154 1.75 5.05 16.34
CA VAL A 154 2.15 6.18 15.50
C VAL A 154 3.65 6.18 15.31
N MET A 155 4.10 6.14 14.05
CA MET A 155 5.52 6.02 13.72
C MET A 155 5.98 6.97 12.62
N THR A 156 7.29 7.21 12.56
CA THR A 156 7.92 7.94 11.46
C THR A 156 9.08 7.15 10.87
N ALA A 157 9.34 7.35 9.59
CA ALA A 157 10.56 6.89 8.93
C ALA A 157 11.78 7.50 9.62
N LYS A 158 12.97 6.89 9.50
CA LYS A 158 14.21 7.46 10.07
C LYS A 158 14.46 8.91 9.63
N TRP A 159 14.14 9.21 8.38
CA TRP A 159 14.22 10.54 7.77
C TRP A 159 12.87 10.85 7.12
N PRO A 160 11.88 11.37 7.87
CA PRO A 160 10.53 11.49 7.34
C PRO A 160 10.40 12.66 6.35
N GLY A 161 11.32 13.64 6.37
CA GLY A 161 11.37 14.77 5.42
C GLY A 161 12.80 15.25 5.14
N PHE A 162 13.06 15.64 3.89
CA PHE A 162 14.36 16.03 3.34
C PHE A 162 14.53 17.54 3.22
N THR A 163 13.42 18.29 3.17
CA THR A 163 13.43 19.75 3.23
C THR A 163 12.82 20.27 4.53
N GLU A 164 13.17 21.51 4.88
CA GLU A 164 12.60 22.17 6.06
C GLU A 164 11.07 22.32 5.94
N HIS A 165 10.57 22.59 4.73
CA HIS A 165 9.12 22.64 4.49
C HIS A 165 8.45 21.28 4.74
N GLN A 166 9.01 20.19 4.24
CA GLN A 166 8.50 18.84 4.48
C GLN A 166 8.52 18.51 5.98
N ARG A 167 9.61 18.83 6.69
CA ARG A 167 9.72 18.61 8.15
C ARG A 167 8.64 19.36 8.93
N ARG A 168 8.32 20.60 8.54
CA ARG A 168 7.20 21.36 9.13
C ARG A 168 5.85 20.69 8.89
N LEU A 169 5.57 20.25 7.66
CA LEU A 169 4.31 19.57 7.34
C LEU A 169 4.13 18.25 8.09
N ILE A 170 5.20 17.47 8.24
CA ILE A 170 5.19 16.22 9.01
C ILE A 170 5.01 16.50 10.50
N THR A 171 5.66 17.53 11.02
CA THR A 171 5.47 17.94 12.41
C THR A 171 4.02 18.36 12.64
N GLN A 172 3.45 19.16 11.72
CA GLN A 172 2.07 19.58 11.79
C GLN A 172 1.10 18.39 11.75
N SER A 173 1.33 17.40 10.89
CA SER A 173 0.45 16.24 10.80
C SER A 173 0.45 15.41 12.09
N LEU A 174 1.58 15.32 12.79
CA LEU A 174 1.69 14.66 14.10
C LEU A 174 1.01 15.46 15.22
N ILE A 175 1.13 16.80 15.19
CA ILE A 175 0.43 17.69 16.13
C ILE A 175 -1.08 17.58 15.93
N ASP A 176 -1.56 17.64 14.68
CA ASP A 176 -2.98 17.55 14.37
C ASP A 176 -3.57 16.19 14.80
N LEU A 177 -2.82 15.09 14.62
CA LEU A 177 -3.22 13.77 15.12
C LEU A 177 -3.30 13.73 16.65
N LYS A 178 -2.29 14.29 17.34
CA LYS A 178 -2.26 14.36 18.81
C LYS A 178 -3.44 15.19 19.35
N ASP A 179 -3.70 16.34 18.73
CA ASP A 179 -4.77 17.25 19.12
C ASP A 179 -6.15 16.65 18.83
N TRP A 180 -6.30 15.97 17.68
CA TRP A 180 -7.52 15.24 17.35
C TRP A 180 -7.85 14.19 18.42
N VAL A 181 -6.89 13.36 18.83
CA VAL A 181 -7.09 12.34 19.87
C VAL A 181 -7.35 12.96 21.25
N SER A 182 -6.73 14.10 21.54
CA SER A 182 -6.97 14.82 22.81
C SER A 182 -8.40 15.36 22.89
N ASN A 183 -8.95 15.79 21.75
CA ASN A 183 -10.33 16.27 21.61
C ASN A 183 -11.34 15.11 21.47
N HIS A 184 -10.93 13.97 20.93
CA HIS A 184 -11.74 12.77 20.69
C HIS A 184 -11.16 11.60 21.48
N LYS A 185 -11.45 11.57 22.79
CA LYS A 185 -10.92 10.56 23.72
C LYS A 185 -11.38 9.14 23.39
N THR A 186 -12.41 8.98 22.56
CA THR A 186 -12.99 7.70 22.18
C THR A 186 -13.25 7.62 20.68
N VAL A 187 -13.08 6.44 20.10
CA VAL A 187 -13.46 6.09 18.72
C VAL A 187 -14.20 4.74 18.75
N CYS A 188 -15.31 4.61 18.01
CA CYS A 188 -16.19 3.43 18.06
C CYS A 188 -16.52 2.97 19.50
N GLY A 189 -16.77 3.93 20.40
CA GLY A 189 -17.06 3.67 21.82
C GLY A 189 -15.86 3.21 22.68
N ARG A 190 -14.66 3.08 22.11
CA ARG A 190 -13.44 2.64 22.81
C ARG A 190 -12.51 3.81 23.12
N PRO A 191 -11.90 3.90 24.32
CA PRO A 191 -10.86 4.90 24.59
C PRO A 191 -9.66 4.74 23.65
N VAL A 192 -9.11 5.84 23.15
CA VAL A 192 -7.94 5.82 22.26
C VAL A 192 -6.64 5.90 23.08
N GLU A 193 -5.72 4.96 22.86
CA GLU A 193 -4.37 4.96 23.42
C GLU A 193 -3.33 5.11 22.30
N LEU A 194 -2.45 6.11 22.41
CA LEU A 194 -1.38 6.33 21.44
C LEU A 194 -0.07 5.72 21.90
N ILE A 195 0.54 4.90 21.02
CA ILE A 195 1.89 4.38 21.18
C ILE A 195 2.78 5.15 20.21
N TRP A 196 3.66 6.01 20.71
CA TRP A 196 4.51 6.85 19.86
C TRP A 196 5.89 6.22 19.65
N ARG A 197 6.33 6.13 18.38
CA ARG A 197 7.70 5.79 17.98
C ARG A 197 8.19 6.79 16.93
N LEU A 198 8.54 7.98 17.40
CA LEU A 198 9.01 9.05 16.54
C LEU A 198 10.54 9.06 16.45
N THR A 199 11.06 9.40 15.28
CA THR A 199 12.49 9.47 14.97
C THR A 199 12.94 10.93 14.81
N GLY A 200 14.24 11.18 14.75
CA GLY A 200 14.78 12.50 14.42
C GLY A 200 14.48 13.60 15.44
N GLY A 201 14.14 13.26 16.68
CA GLY A 201 13.80 14.21 17.73
C GLY A 201 12.40 14.83 17.62
N LEU A 202 11.54 14.32 16.72
CA LEU A 202 10.17 14.79 16.54
C LEU A 202 9.33 14.66 17.80
N ASP A 203 9.62 13.70 18.67
CA ASP A 203 8.99 13.54 19.98
C ASP A 203 9.13 14.79 20.86
N ARG A 204 10.30 15.42 20.85
CA ARG A 204 10.57 16.66 21.61
C ARG A 204 9.82 17.85 21.02
N VAL A 205 9.76 17.91 19.69
CA VAL A 205 9.08 19.00 18.96
C VAL A 205 7.57 18.92 19.15
N VAL A 206 6.99 17.72 19.05
CA VAL A 206 5.56 17.48 19.24
C VAL A 206 5.17 17.47 20.74
N GLY A 207 6.16 17.31 21.63
CA GLY A 207 5.97 17.29 23.08
C GLY A 207 5.21 16.04 23.54
N ILE A 208 5.69 14.86 23.13
CA ILE A 208 5.12 13.55 23.50
C ILE A 208 6.17 12.65 24.14
N LYS A 209 5.71 11.66 24.91
CA LYS A 209 6.58 10.61 25.45
C LYS A 209 6.77 9.53 24.41
N ASN A 210 8.00 9.38 23.94
CA ASN A 210 8.37 8.40 22.94
C ASN A 210 8.63 7.02 23.58
N GLU A 211 8.15 5.94 22.96
CA GLU A 211 8.45 4.56 23.36
C GLU A 211 9.60 3.95 22.54
N LEU A 212 10.26 4.72 21.67
CA LEU A 212 11.43 4.28 20.93
C LEU A 212 12.61 4.04 21.88
N ARG A 213 12.87 2.78 22.26
CA ARG A 213 14.00 2.39 23.13
C ARG A 213 15.18 1.85 22.35
N ASP A 214 14.89 1.14 21.25
CA ASP A 214 15.92 0.58 20.36
C ASP A 214 15.44 0.61 18.89
N THR A 215 16.38 0.78 17.96
CA THR A 215 16.15 0.72 16.50
C THR A 215 16.35 -0.69 15.94
N ASN A 216 16.79 -1.66 16.75
CA ASN A 216 17.14 -3.02 16.33
C ASN A 216 15.95 -3.97 16.06
N GLY A 217 14.73 -3.44 15.93
CA GLY A 217 13.55 -4.20 15.46
C GLY A 217 12.73 -4.96 16.52
N GLU A 218 13.33 -5.49 17.60
CA GLU A 218 12.57 -6.22 18.63
C GLU A 218 11.52 -5.36 19.35
N ASP A 219 11.89 -4.12 19.63
CA ASP A 219 11.03 -3.12 20.26
C ASP A 219 9.86 -2.72 19.34
N LEU A 220 10.10 -2.68 18.03
CA LEU A 220 9.07 -2.44 17.02
C LEU A 220 8.09 -3.61 16.91
N ALA A 221 8.58 -4.85 16.86
CA ALA A 221 7.73 -6.04 16.83
C ALA A 221 6.86 -6.18 18.09
N SER A 222 7.36 -5.74 19.25
CA SER A 222 6.58 -5.64 20.48
C SER A 222 5.48 -4.58 20.40
N ALA A 223 5.80 -3.38 19.90
CA ALA A 223 4.81 -2.32 19.71
C ALA A 223 3.70 -2.71 18.73
N LEU A 224 4.06 -3.28 17.58
CA LEU A 224 3.11 -3.74 16.55
C LEU A 224 2.16 -4.82 17.08
N ARG A 225 2.64 -5.76 17.92
CA ARG A 225 1.80 -6.79 18.53
C ARG A 225 0.75 -6.22 19.49
N ARG A 226 1.07 -5.12 20.19
CA ARG A 226 0.16 -4.47 21.13
C ARG A 226 -0.85 -3.54 20.46
N ALA A 227 -0.54 -3.07 19.26
CA ALA A 227 -1.37 -2.12 18.52
C ALA A 227 -2.54 -2.83 17.82
N ASP A 228 -3.67 -2.12 17.73
CA ASP A 228 -4.84 -2.53 16.95
C ASP A 228 -4.72 -2.04 15.51
N ALA A 229 -4.16 -0.83 15.31
CA ALA A 229 -3.89 -0.23 14.01
C ALA A 229 -2.63 0.63 14.04
N THR A 230 -2.11 0.99 12.86
CA THR A 230 -0.89 1.79 12.70
C THR A 230 -1.14 3.01 11.82
N ILE A 231 -0.63 4.17 12.25
CA ILE A 231 -0.42 5.34 11.40
C ILE A 231 1.07 5.60 11.29
N THR A 232 1.60 5.70 10.06
CA THR A 232 3.02 5.97 9.86
C THR A 232 3.25 6.90 8.68
N THR A 233 4.36 7.64 8.69
CA THR A 233 4.87 8.25 7.44
C THR A 233 5.36 7.14 6.49
N PRO A 234 5.46 7.37 5.16
CA PRO A 234 5.94 6.37 4.22
C PRO A 234 7.26 5.71 4.68
N SER A 235 7.21 4.41 4.97
CA SER A 235 8.35 3.67 5.54
C SER A 235 8.15 2.16 5.44
N THR A 236 9.24 1.41 5.54
CA THR A 236 9.20 -0.07 5.53
C THR A 236 8.36 -0.65 6.67
N THR A 237 8.19 0.08 7.77
CA THR A 237 7.38 -0.35 8.90
C THR A 237 5.89 -0.42 8.59
N GLN A 238 5.42 0.28 7.53
CA GLN A 238 4.04 0.12 7.05
C GLN A 238 3.80 -1.31 6.56
N LEU A 239 4.81 -1.93 5.91
CA LEU A 239 4.74 -3.30 5.43
C LEU A 239 4.78 -4.31 6.59
N GLU A 240 5.49 -4.00 7.68
CA GLU A 240 5.48 -4.84 8.90
C GLU A 240 4.09 -4.87 9.54
N SER A 241 3.41 -3.71 9.58
CA SER A 241 2.05 -3.59 10.07
C SER A 241 1.05 -4.35 9.18
N MET A 242 1.13 -4.16 7.86
CA MET A 242 0.29 -4.88 6.89
C MET A 242 0.52 -6.40 6.94
N LEU A 243 1.78 -6.84 7.06
CA LEU A 243 2.12 -8.26 7.19
C LEU A 243 1.47 -8.91 8.42
N LEU A 244 1.26 -8.15 9.50
CA LEU A 244 0.55 -8.58 10.71
C LEU A 244 -0.98 -8.37 10.61
N GLY A 245 -1.52 -8.12 9.42
CA GLY A 245 -2.94 -7.92 9.16
C GLY A 245 -3.55 -6.70 9.87
N LYS A 246 -2.74 -5.71 10.24
CA LYS A 246 -3.20 -4.52 10.95
C LYS A 246 -3.69 -3.46 9.96
N PRO A 247 -4.82 -2.79 10.21
CA PRO A 247 -5.21 -1.59 9.47
C PRO A 247 -4.09 -0.56 9.55
N THR A 248 -3.59 -0.12 8.39
CA THR A 248 -2.39 0.73 8.30
C THR A 248 -2.67 1.96 7.46
N ALA A 249 -2.50 3.15 8.04
CA ALA A 249 -2.62 4.42 7.32
C ALA A 249 -1.27 5.10 7.11
N ILE A 250 -1.15 5.77 5.96
CA ILE A 250 -0.04 6.66 5.66
C ILE A 250 -0.42 8.09 6.05
N LEU A 251 0.33 8.69 6.97
CA LEU A 251 0.22 10.10 7.34
C LEU A 251 1.26 10.90 6.57
N ASP A 252 0.83 11.65 5.56
CA ASP A 252 1.70 12.41 4.68
C ASP A 252 1.04 13.70 4.19
N TYR A 253 1.23 14.79 4.92
CA TYR A 253 0.75 16.12 4.53
C TYR A 253 1.58 16.74 3.40
N THR A 254 2.71 16.13 3.01
CA THR A 254 3.47 16.59 1.85
C THR A 254 2.77 16.24 0.53
N ASN A 255 1.81 15.30 0.58
CA ASN A 255 1.05 14.82 -0.57
C ASN A 255 1.95 14.39 -1.74
N SER A 256 3.10 13.77 -1.43
CA SER A 256 4.04 13.31 -2.44
C SER A 256 3.53 12.03 -3.12
N PRO A 257 3.97 11.71 -4.35
CA PRO A 257 3.71 10.40 -4.93
C PRO A 257 4.22 9.26 -4.04
N LEU A 258 3.48 8.15 -3.99
CA LEU A 258 3.82 6.97 -3.19
C LEU A 258 4.12 5.79 -4.12
N TYR A 259 5.30 5.19 -3.99
CA TYR A 259 5.63 3.94 -4.69
C TYR A 259 5.10 2.70 -3.96
N VAL A 260 4.82 2.85 -2.67
CA VAL A 260 4.19 1.83 -1.83
C VAL A 260 3.08 2.53 -1.06
N ASP A 261 1.83 2.27 -1.45
CA ASP A 261 0.66 2.91 -0.87
C ASP A 261 0.10 2.13 0.34
N ALA A 262 -1.01 2.60 0.89
CA ALA A 262 -1.82 1.92 1.88
C ALA A 262 -3.32 2.14 1.61
N ALA A 263 -4.19 1.34 2.21
CA ALA A 263 -5.64 1.49 2.05
C ALA A 263 -6.20 2.77 2.71
N TRP A 264 -5.43 3.39 3.60
CA TRP A 264 -5.76 4.66 4.24
C TRP A 264 -4.63 5.66 4.04
N ARG A 265 -5.01 6.88 3.65
CA ARG A 265 -4.07 7.99 3.49
C ARG A 265 -4.66 9.23 4.15
N VAL A 266 -3.83 9.88 4.97
CA VAL A 266 -4.16 11.13 5.65
C VAL A 266 -3.19 12.20 5.16
N THR A 267 -3.68 13.09 4.31
CA THR A 267 -2.97 14.25 3.76
C THR A 267 -3.45 15.58 4.34
N ALA A 268 -4.55 15.57 5.12
CA ALA A 268 -5.08 16.76 5.80
C ALA A 268 -5.84 16.40 7.09
N VAL A 269 -5.97 17.37 8.00
CA VAL A 269 -6.64 17.20 9.31
C VAL A 269 -8.09 16.76 9.20
N SER A 270 -8.81 17.24 8.18
CA SER A 270 -10.23 16.92 7.94
C SER A 270 -10.47 15.44 7.61
N GLN A 271 -9.42 14.66 7.35
CA GLN A 271 -9.52 13.23 7.05
C GLN A 271 -9.31 12.35 8.28
N LEU A 272 -8.85 12.91 9.41
CA LEU A 272 -8.52 12.14 10.61
C LEU A 272 -9.72 11.42 11.19
N GLU A 273 -10.87 12.10 11.31
CA GLU A 273 -12.08 11.51 11.91
C GLU A 273 -12.53 10.24 11.19
N ALA A 274 -12.83 10.33 9.90
CA ALA A 274 -13.24 9.18 9.09
C ALA A 274 -12.15 8.10 9.02
N THR A 275 -10.87 8.47 9.03
CA THR A 275 -9.77 7.49 9.04
C THR A 275 -9.70 6.75 10.37
N MET A 276 -9.84 7.44 11.49
CA MET A 276 -9.77 6.84 12.82
C MET A 276 -10.93 5.87 13.07
N GLU A 277 -12.14 6.23 12.65
CA GLU A 277 -13.30 5.33 12.70
C GLU A 277 -13.04 4.05 11.90
N GLN A 278 -12.55 4.18 10.66
CA GLN A 278 -12.24 3.03 9.83
C GLN A 278 -11.02 2.24 10.29
N LEU A 279 -10.04 2.83 10.97
CA LEU A 279 -8.94 2.04 11.54
C LEU A 279 -9.41 1.24 12.76
N CYS A 280 -10.40 1.73 13.50
CA CYS A 280 -10.99 1.03 14.63
C CYS A 280 -11.95 -0.08 14.20
N GLU A 281 -12.76 0.18 13.17
CA GLU A 281 -13.68 -0.78 12.55
C GLU A 281 -13.39 -0.87 11.05
N PRO A 282 -12.33 -1.60 10.65
CA PRO A 282 -11.86 -1.64 9.26
C PRO A 282 -12.89 -2.30 8.33
N PRO A 283 -13.38 -1.57 7.30
CA PRO A 283 -14.24 -2.17 6.29
C PRO A 283 -13.50 -3.30 5.55
N ALA A 284 -14.19 -4.41 5.33
CA ALA A 284 -13.60 -5.62 4.74
C ALA A 284 -13.03 -5.36 3.34
N GLU A 285 -13.69 -4.55 2.53
CA GLU A 285 -13.23 -4.15 1.20
C GLU A 285 -11.93 -3.34 1.25
N ARG A 286 -11.72 -2.53 2.29
CA ARG A 286 -10.48 -1.75 2.46
C ARG A 286 -9.34 -2.63 2.96
N MET A 287 -9.61 -3.57 3.86
CA MET A 287 -8.62 -4.58 4.27
C MET A 287 -8.19 -5.43 3.08
N HIS A 288 -9.14 -5.88 2.25
CA HIS A 288 -8.82 -6.60 1.02
C HIS A 288 -7.94 -5.78 0.05
N TYR A 289 -8.25 -4.49 -0.11
CA TYR A 289 -7.41 -3.58 -0.90
C TYR A 289 -6.01 -3.43 -0.29
N GLN A 290 -5.89 -3.33 1.04
CA GLN A 290 -4.61 -3.32 1.73
C GLN A 290 -3.80 -4.58 1.42
N ASP A 291 -4.43 -5.76 1.48
CA ASP A 291 -3.76 -7.03 1.19
C ASP A 291 -3.29 -7.10 -0.26
N CYS A 292 -4.05 -6.53 -1.21
CA CYS A 292 -3.63 -6.41 -2.61
C CYS A 292 -2.41 -5.51 -2.78
N VAL A 293 -2.41 -4.33 -2.14
CA VAL A 293 -1.28 -3.40 -2.17
C VAL A 293 -0.05 -4.03 -1.51
N PHE A 294 -0.25 -4.72 -0.38
CA PHE A 294 0.81 -5.41 0.35
C PHE A 294 1.43 -6.55 -0.49
N ALA A 295 0.63 -7.41 -1.11
CA ALA A 295 1.11 -8.52 -1.93
C ALA A 295 1.92 -8.05 -3.16
N ASP A 296 1.59 -6.87 -3.70
CA ASP A 296 2.38 -6.26 -4.78
C ASP A 296 3.65 -5.59 -4.25
N ALA A 297 3.58 -5.00 -3.05
CA ALA A 297 4.69 -4.29 -2.42
C ALA A 297 5.76 -5.19 -1.81
N LEU A 298 5.41 -6.39 -1.35
CA LEU A 298 6.32 -7.31 -0.68
C LEU A 298 6.16 -8.75 -1.19
N GLN A 299 7.26 -9.35 -1.60
CA GLN A 299 7.32 -10.80 -1.85
C GLN A 299 7.36 -11.55 -0.52
N CYS A 300 6.28 -12.28 -0.21
CA CYS A 300 6.17 -13.08 1.01
C CYS A 300 5.76 -14.54 0.80
N GLU A 301 5.51 -14.99 -0.44
CA GLU A 301 5.10 -16.39 -0.73
C GLU A 301 6.23 -17.40 -0.47
N GLU A 302 7.47 -16.94 -0.57
CA GLU A 302 8.67 -17.72 -0.29
C GLU A 302 9.48 -17.00 0.78
N ASN A 303 10.14 -17.77 1.65
CA ASN A 303 11.11 -17.25 2.62
C ASN A 303 12.18 -16.38 1.91
N ALA A 304 12.22 -15.09 2.24
CA ALA A 304 13.06 -14.10 1.57
C ALA A 304 14.55 -14.41 1.76
N THR A 305 14.93 -14.94 2.93
CA THR A 305 16.31 -15.38 3.20
C THR A 305 16.72 -16.54 2.27
N ASN A 306 15.82 -17.51 2.00
CA ASN A 306 16.12 -18.65 1.11
C ASN A 306 16.34 -18.13 -0.32
N ARG A 307 15.45 -17.23 -0.73
CA ARG A 307 15.47 -16.64 -2.05
C ARG A 307 16.71 -15.76 -2.28
N LEU A 308 17.10 -14.96 -1.29
CA LEU A 308 18.34 -14.18 -1.33
C LEU A 308 19.58 -15.09 -1.35
N THR A 309 19.57 -16.18 -0.58
CA THR A 309 20.66 -17.17 -0.56
C THR A 309 20.87 -17.74 -1.97
N ARG A 310 19.81 -18.19 -2.64
CA ARG A 310 19.88 -18.71 -4.02
C ARG A 310 20.43 -17.67 -5.00
N LEU A 311 20.00 -16.41 -4.88
CA LEU A 311 20.53 -15.33 -5.71
C LEU A 311 22.03 -15.15 -5.53
N ILE A 312 22.51 -15.11 -4.29
CA ILE A 312 23.95 -14.97 -3.97
C ILE A 312 24.73 -16.17 -4.53
N GLU A 313 24.19 -17.38 -4.39
CA GLU A 313 24.84 -18.59 -4.91
C GLU A 313 24.94 -18.58 -6.44
N SER A 314 23.88 -18.17 -7.14
CA SER A 314 23.92 -18.03 -8.61
C SER A 314 24.91 -16.95 -9.06
N LEU A 315 24.98 -15.82 -8.34
CA LEU A 315 26.00 -14.79 -8.60
C LEU A 315 27.41 -15.35 -8.43
N ARG A 316 27.65 -16.10 -7.34
CA ARG A 316 28.94 -16.72 -7.02
C ARG A 316 29.35 -17.74 -8.07
N GLU A 317 28.42 -18.56 -8.55
CA GLU A 317 28.67 -19.54 -9.60
C GLU A 317 29.11 -18.86 -10.91
N ILE A 318 28.37 -17.84 -11.35
CA ILE A 318 28.70 -17.06 -12.54
C ILE A 318 30.06 -16.37 -12.38
N ALA A 319 30.32 -15.78 -11.20
CA ALA A 319 31.59 -15.14 -10.89
C ALA A 319 32.77 -16.12 -10.95
N ALA A 320 32.62 -17.31 -10.36
CA ALA A 320 33.65 -18.34 -10.35
C ALA A 320 33.95 -18.85 -11.77
N VAL A 321 32.93 -19.08 -12.60
CA VAL A 321 33.10 -19.48 -14.00
C VAL A 321 33.79 -18.37 -14.80
N GLY A 322 33.37 -17.12 -14.63
CA GLY A 322 33.98 -15.96 -15.28
C GLY A 322 35.46 -15.79 -14.89
N ALA A 323 35.79 -15.99 -13.62
CA ALA A 323 37.16 -15.97 -13.11
C ALA A 323 38.01 -17.09 -13.71
N ALA A 324 37.51 -18.34 -13.69
CA ALA A 324 38.22 -19.50 -14.23
C ALA A 324 38.48 -19.40 -15.74
N GLN A 325 37.56 -18.75 -16.48
CA GLN A 325 37.66 -18.58 -17.93
C GLN A 325 38.33 -17.24 -18.33
N ASN A 326 38.71 -16.40 -17.37
CA ASN A 326 39.22 -15.05 -17.60
C ASN A 326 38.29 -14.19 -18.48
N ARG A 327 36.97 -14.34 -18.31
CA ARG A 327 35.93 -13.62 -19.08
C ARG A 327 35.31 -12.49 -18.26
N PRO A 328 34.78 -11.43 -18.92
CA PRO A 328 33.92 -10.45 -18.26
C PRO A 328 32.70 -11.12 -17.61
N LEU A 329 32.24 -10.58 -16.48
CA LEU A 329 31.01 -11.03 -15.85
C LEU A 329 29.81 -10.56 -16.68
N VAL A 330 28.96 -11.51 -17.07
CA VAL A 330 27.70 -11.25 -17.75
C VAL A 330 26.62 -12.04 -17.02
N PHE A 331 25.67 -11.32 -16.44
CA PHE A 331 24.56 -11.94 -15.72
C PHE A 331 23.33 -12.05 -16.62
N PRO A 332 22.58 -13.17 -16.58
CA PRO A 332 21.30 -13.27 -17.26
C PRO A 332 20.31 -12.29 -16.65
N ARG A 333 19.28 -11.91 -17.42
CA ARG A 333 18.24 -10.95 -17.00
C ARG A 333 17.55 -11.35 -15.70
N ASN A 334 17.21 -12.62 -15.55
CA ASN A 334 16.60 -13.17 -14.34
C ASN A 334 17.47 -14.32 -13.82
N LEU A 335 17.94 -14.19 -12.58
CA LEU A 335 18.63 -15.28 -11.86
C LEU A 335 17.66 -16.09 -11.01
N LEU A 336 16.59 -15.46 -10.53
CA LEU A 336 15.55 -16.13 -9.77
C LEU A 336 14.32 -16.39 -10.63
N SER A 337 13.72 -17.58 -10.49
CA SER A 337 12.39 -17.85 -11.03
C SER A 337 11.36 -16.96 -10.34
N THR A 338 10.47 -16.32 -11.11
CA THR A 338 9.29 -15.66 -10.57
C THR A 338 8.34 -16.71 -10.00
N PRO A 339 7.89 -16.59 -8.73
CA PRO A 339 7.08 -17.61 -8.07
C PRO A 339 5.80 -18.06 -8.83
N HIS A 340 5.29 -17.26 -9.78
CA HIS A 340 4.03 -17.56 -10.47
C HIS A 340 4.07 -17.52 -12.01
N GLY A 341 5.24 -17.68 -12.65
CA GLY A 341 5.34 -17.88 -14.11
C GLY A 341 4.81 -16.74 -15.01
N SER A 342 4.33 -15.66 -14.41
CA SER A 342 3.75 -14.50 -15.08
C SER A 342 4.79 -13.39 -15.10
N GLU A 343 5.39 -13.13 -16.27
CA GLU A 343 6.10 -11.86 -16.52
C GLU A 343 5.15 -10.65 -16.34
N THR A 344 3.85 -10.89 -16.28
CA THR A 344 2.74 -9.93 -16.22
C THR A 344 2.19 -9.64 -14.82
N GLY A 345 2.83 -10.11 -13.74
CA GLY A 345 2.51 -9.69 -12.36
C GLY A 345 1.81 -10.74 -11.49
N HIS A 346 1.89 -10.49 -10.18
CA HIS A 346 1.24 -11.24 -9.12
C HIS A 346 -0.28 -11.14 -9.26
N THR A 347 -0.96 -12.28 -9.30
CA THR A 347 -2.39 -12.32 -9.01
C THR A 347 -2.52 -12.13 -7.51
N GLY A 348 -2.86 -10.92 -7.07
CA GLY A 348 -3.06 -10.60 -5.65
C GLY A 348 -4.06 -11.54 -4.95
N PRO A 349 -4.29 -11.35 -3.64
CA PRO A 349 -5.24 -12.16 -2.89
C PRO A 349 -6.58 -12.23 -3.63
N LYS A 350 -7.16 -13.43 -3.70
CA LYS A 350 -8.46 -13.62 -4.33
C LYS A 350 -9.51 -12.85 -3.52
N LEU A 351 -10.36 -12.08 -4.21
CA LEU A 351 -11.50 -11.40 -3.59
C LEU A 351 -12.43 -12.43 -2.94
N ASP A 352 -12.56 -12.39 -1.61
CA ASP A 352 -13.60 -13.12 -0.88
C ASP A 352 -14.88 -12.27 -0.89
N ALA A 353 -15.73 -12.52 -1.89
CA ALA A 353 -16.97 -11.78 -2.05
C ALA A 353 -17.94 -12.02 -0.88
N ALA A 354 -17.88 -13.17 -0.22
CA ALA A 354 -18.74 -13.48 0.92
C ALA A 354 -18.32 -12.66 2.14
N GLU A 355 -17.02 -12.52 2.38
CA GLU A 355 -16.53 -11.68 3.48
C GLU A 355 -16.77 -10.18 3.25
N ILE A 356 -16.64 -9.71 2.01
CA ILE A 356 -16.75 -8.28 1.68
C ILE A 356 -18.20 -7.83 1.61
N PHE A 357 -19.09 -8.67 1.08
CA PHE A 357 -20.51 -8.33 0.92
C PHE A 357 -21.40 -9.17 1.86
N ARG A 358 -21.06 -9.18 3.16
CA ARG A 358 -21.81 -9.97 4.18
C ARG A 358 -23.30 -9.68 4.22
N GLU A 359 -23.68 -8.43 3.95
CA GLU A 359 -25.08 -7.99 3.97
C GLU A 359 -25.86 -8.41 2.71
N ARG A 360 -25.17 -8.88 1.66
CA ARG A 360 -25.79 -9.29 0.40
C ARG A 360 -25.86 -10.80 0.34
N ALA A 361 -27.06 -11.34 0.52
CA ALA A 361 -27.31 -12.78 0.47
C ALA A 361 -26.83 -13.41 -0.86
N GLU A 362 -26.84 -12.64 -1.95
CA GLU A 362 -26.41 -13.06 -3.28
C GLU A 362 -24.90 -13.35 -3.35
N CYS A 363 -24.09 -12.66 -2.54
CA CYS A 363 -22.65 -12.84 -2.49
C CYS A 363 -22.21 -14.02 -1.60
N GLN A 364 -23.16 -14.63 -0.87
CA GLN A 364 -22.96 -15.84 -0.07
C GLN A 364 -23.29 -17.13 -0.84
N LEU A 365 -23.79 -17.01 -2.09
CA LEU A 365 -24.19 -18.15 -2.91
C LEU A 365 -23.00 -18.73 -3.68
N ASP A 366 -22.48 -19.86 -3.21
CA ASP A 366 -21.48 -20.66 -3.95
C ASP A 366 -22.10 -21.62 -4.98
N ASP A 367 -23.43 -21.65 -5.09
CA ASP A 367 -24.15 -22.52 -6.00
C ASP A 367 -24.37 -21.85 -7.37
N LEU A 368 -23.41 -22.10 -8.28
CA LEU A 368 -23.46 -21.60 -9.65
C LEU A 368 -24.72 -22.05 -10.41
N ALA A 369 -25.27 -23.22 -10.11
CA ALA A 369 -26.48 -23.71 -10.78
C ALA A 369 -27.69 -22.89 -10.33
N ARG A 370 -27.83 -22.65 -9.03
CA ARG A 370 -28.86 -21.78 -8.47
C ARG A 370 -28.77 -20.34 -8.98
N LEU A 371 -27.58 -19.75 -8.99
CA LEU A 371 -27.35 -18.39 -9.52
C LEU A 371 -27.77 -18.24 -10.99
N ARG A 372 -27.54 -19.27 -11.81
CA ARG A 372 -27.98 -19.27 -13.21
C ARG A 372 -29.51 -19.28 -13.35
N VAL A 373 -30.21 -19.99 -12.46
CA VAL A 373 -31.68 -20.01 -12.41
C VAL A 373 -32.21 -18.66 -11.94
N GLU A 374 -31.71 -18.13 -10.83
CA GLU A 374 -32.12 -16.82 -10.30
C GLU A 374 -31.87 -15.69 -11.31
N LEU A 375 -30.76 -15.71 -12.06
CA LEU A 375 -30.50 -14.77 -13.14
C LEU A 375 -31.48 -14.92 -14.31
N ALA A 376 -31.87 -16.15 -14.65
CA ALA A 376 -32.86 -16.40 -15.71
C ALA A 376 -34.25 -15.90 -15.31
N ASP A 377 -34.66 -16.10 -14.05
CA ASP A 377 -35.91 -15.61 -13.49
C ASP A 377 -35.93 -14.07 -13.42
N ALA A 378 -34.86 -13.44 -12.91
CA ALA A 378 -34.75 -11.98 -12.90
C ALA A 378 -34.85 -11.38 -14.31
N LYS A 379 -34.23 -12.01 -15.33
CA LYS A 379 -34.35 -11.58 -16.73
C LYS A 379 -35.78 -11.72 -17.25
N ARG A 380 -36.51 -12.76 -16.84
CA ARG A 380 -37.93 -12.96 -17.18
C ARG A 380 -38.80 -11.89 -16.53
N ASP A 381 -38.57 -11.57 -15.25
CA ASP A 381 -39.33 -10.55 -14.53
C ASP A 381 -39.13 -9.17 -15.11
N VAL A 382 -37.89 -8.80 -15.46
CA VAL A 382 -37.60 -7.55 -16.17
C VAL A 382 -38.35 -7.48 -17.51
N LYS A 383 -38.46 -8.60 -18.23
CA LYS A 383 -39.23 -8.66 -19.49
C LYS A 383 -40.74 -8.49 -19.24
N LEU A 384 -41.28 -9.13 -18.20
CA LEU A 384 -42.69 -8.98 -17.82
C LEU A 384 -43.01 -7.55 -17.39
N LEU A 385 -42.19 -6.95 -16.53
CA LEU A 385 -42.35 -5.56 -16.11
C LEU A 385 -42.32 -4.60 -17.30
N ARG A 386 -41.42 -4.79 -18.26
CA ARG A 386 -41.40 -4.00 -19.50
C ARG A 386 -42.66 -4.16 -20.33
N ALA A 387 -43.21 -5.38 -20.41
CA ALA A 387 -44.47 -5.63 -21.10
C ALA A 387 -45.65 -4.95 -20.38
N THR A 388 -45.72 -5.03 -19.05
CA THR A 388 -46.74 -4.35 -18.24
C THR A 388 -46.66 -2.84 -18.38
N VAL A 389 -45.47 -2.25 -18.32
CA VAL A 389 -45.27 -0.82 -18.57
C VAL A 389 -45.70 -0.44 -19.98
N GLY A 390 -45.39 -1.27 -20.98
CA GLY A 390 -45.86 -1.08 -22.35
C GLY A 390 -47.39 -1.09 -22.47
N GLN A 391 -48.06 -2.03 -21.80
CA GLN A 391 -49.51 -2.12 -21.75
C GLN A 391 -50.13 -0.91 -21.07
N LEU A 392 -49.64 -0.53 -19.88
CA LEU A 392 -50.14 0.65 -19.15
C LEU A 392 -49.97 1.94 -19.97
N ASN A 393 -48.86 2.09 -20.67
CA ASN A 393 -48.65 3.24 -21.56
C ASN A 393 -49.62 3.22 -22.75
N ALA A 394 -49.95 2.05 -23.30
CA ALA A 394 -50.94 1.92 -24.36
C ALA A 394 -52.36 2.24 -23.86
N GLU A 395 -52.75 1.75 -22.68
CA GLU A 395 -54.02 2.05 -22.02
C GLU A 395 -54.15 3.54 -21.70
N LEU A 396 -53.08 4.16 -21.17
CA LEU A 396 -53.03 5.60 -20.92
C LEU A 396 -53.16 6.40 -22.23
N GLY A 397 -52.50 5.94 -23.30
CA GLY A 397 -52.65 6.52 -24.64
C GLY A 397 -54.08 6.44 -25.17
N GLN A 398 -54.76 5.30 -24.98
CA GLN A 398 -56.17 5.15 -25.34
C GLN A 398 -57.07 6.06 -24.51
N ALA A 399 -56.83 6.17 -23.20
CA ALA A 399 -57.57 7.06 -22.32
C ALA A 399 -57.43 8.53 -22.77
N HIS A 400 -56.21 8.99 -23.08
CA HIS A 400 -55.99 10.32 -23.65
C HIS A 400 -56.73 10.52 -24.97
N ALA A 401 -56.68 9.55 -25.90
CA ALA A 401 -57.41 9.63 -27.16
C ALA A 401 -58.94 9.72 -26.97
N ILE A 402 -59.50 9.01 -25.98
CA ILE A 402 -60.91 9.12 -25.60
C ILE A 402 -61.22 10.53 -25.07
N PHE A 403 -60.36 11.06 -24.19
CA PHE A 403 -60.53 12.43 -23.67
C PHE A 403 -60.47 13.47 -24.78
N ASP A 404 -59.53 13.36 -25.71
CA ASP A 404 -59.44 14.24 -26.88
C ASP A 404 -60.69 14.16 -27.75
N THR A 405 -61.22 12.95 -27.95
CA THR A 405 -62.47 12.72 -28.69
C THR A 405 -63.67 13.37 -27.98
N ILE A 406 -63.78 13.23 -26.65
CA ILE A 406 -64.83 13.87 -25.85
C ILE A 406 -64.71 15.40 -25.93
N HIS A 407 -63.49 15.94 -25.86
CA HIS A 407 -63.21 17.36 -26.01
C HIS A 407 -63.65 17.89 -27.38
N GLN A 408 -63.44 17.12 -28.44
CA GLN A 408 -63.82 17.48 -29.80
C GLN A 408 -65.32 17.23 -30.10
N HIS A 409 -66.04 16.50 -29.24
CA HIS A 409 -67.45 16.17 -29.46
C HIS A 409 -68.35 17.42 -29.44
N PRO A 410 -69.22 17.64 -30.44
CA PRO A 410 -69.98 18.89 -30.61
C PRO A 410 -70.95 19.21 -29.47
N ILE A 411 -71.47 18.18 -28.78
CA ILE A 411 -72.43 18.34 -27.67
C ILE A 411 -71.73 18.24 -26.30
N ALA A 412 -70.75 17.33 -26.16
CA ALA A 412 -70.14 17.02 -24.87
C ALA A 412 -68.91 17.89 -24.58
N GLY A 413 -68.15 18.27 -25.61
CA GLY A 413 -66.98 19.13 -25.50
C GLY A 413 -67.24 20.50 -24.86
N PRO A 414 -68.33 21.22 -25.21
CA PRO A 414 -68.68 22.47 -24.53
C PRO A 414 -68.91 22.31 -23.03
N VAL A 415 -69.54 21.21 -22.60
CA VAL A 415 -69.79 20.91 -21.17
C VAL A 415 -68.49 20.65 -20.43
N VAL A 416 -67.60 19.84 -21.01
CA VAL A 416 -66.28 19.54 -20.42
C VAL A 416 -65.40 20.79 -20.32
N ARG A 417 -65.30 21.60 -21.39
CA ARG A 417 -64.56 22.88 -21.37
C ARG A 417 -65.12 23.88 -20.35
N THR A 418 -66.45 23.90 -20.16
CA THR A 418 -67.08 24.78 -19.17
C THR A 418 -66.74 24.32 -17.75
N ARG A 419 -66.78 23.01 -17.48
CA ARG A 419 -66.38 22.44 -16.19
C ARG A 419 -64.91 22.69 -15.88
N GLU A 420 -64.01 22.51 -16.85
CA GLU A 420 -62.58 22.81 -16.69
C GLU A 420 -62.33 24.29 -16.38
N ARG A 421 -63.04 25.21 -17.05
CA ARG A 421 -62.97 26.65 -16.73
C ARG A 421 -63.43 26.95 -15.30
N ILE A 422 -64.50 26.31 -14.82
CA ILE A 422 -65.00 26.46 -13.45
C ILE A 422 -64.00 25.90 -12.43
N LEU A 423 -63.39 24.75 -12.71
CA LEU A 423 -62.37 24.15 -11.85
C LEU A 423 -61.08 24.98 -11.80
N ALA A 424 -60.60 25.48 -12.94
CA ALA A 424 -59.45 26.38 -13.01
C ALA A 424 -59.72 27.70 -12.27
N TRP A 425 -60.94 28.24 -12.38
CA TRP A 425 -61.36 29.44 -11.66
C TRP A 425 -61.42 29.20 -10.14
N THR A 426 -62.05 28.11 -9.69
CA THR A 426 -62.11 27.75 -8.25
C THR A 426 -60.74 27.39 -7.67
N GLY A 427 -59.84 26.79 -8.45
CA GLY A 427 -58.45 26.55 -8.08
C GLY A 427 -57.67 27.85 -7.86
N LYS A 428 -57.81 28.83 -8.76
CA LYS A 428 -57.21 30.16 -8.60
C LYS A 428 -57.71 30.87 -7.35
N VAL A 429 -59.02 30.80 -7.07
CA VAL A 429 -59.64 31.40 -5.87
C VAL A 429 -59.13 30.77 -4.57
N LYS A 430 -58.82 29.47 -4.57
CA LYS A 430 -58.21 28.80 -3.40
C LYS A 430 -56.74 29.18 -3.20
N SER A 431 -55.94 29.34 -4.27
CA SER A 431 -54.54 29.76 -4.10
C SER A 431 -54.43 31.22 -3.63
N THR A 432 -55.32 32.12 -4.09
CA THR A 432 -55.33 33.53 -3.64
C THR A 432 -55.78 33.69 -2.18
N LYS A 433 -56.57 32.75 -1.64
CA LYS A 433 -56.92 32.74 -0.20
C LYS A 433 -55.86 32.10 0.71
N GLY A 434 -54.94 31.31 0.14
CA GLY A 434 -53.82 30.72 0.89
C GLY A 434 -52.69 31.70 1.18
N GLU A 435 -52.43 32.63 0.26
CA GLU A 435 -51.37 33.65 0.41
C GLU A 435 -51.79 34.81 1.32
N SER A 436 -53.10 35.04 1.54
CA SER A 436 -53.59 36.10 2.44
C SER A 436 -53.57 35.73 3.93
N ASN A 437 -53.20 34.49 4.30
CA ASN A 437 -53.18 34.02 5.69
C ASN A 437 -51.77 33.77 6.26
N GLN A 438 -50.70 34.19 5.56
CA GLN A 438 -49.32 34.18 6.07
C GLN A 438 -48.74 35.58 6.33
N ALA A 439 -49.58 36.62 6.33
CA ALA A 439 -49.24 37.96 6.78
C ALA A 439 -50.10 38.35 7.99
N GLN A 440 -49.97 37.60 9.09
CA GLN A 440 -50.31 38.02 10.45
C GLN A 440 -49.40 37.34 11.46
#